data_AF-A0A255REW0-F1
#
_entry.id   AF-A0A255REW0-F1
#
_cell.length_a   1.000
_cell.length_b   1.000
_cell.length_c   1.000
_cell.angle_alpha   90.00
_cell.angle_beta   90.00
_cell.angle_gamma   90.00
#
_symmetry.space_group_name_H-M   'P 1'
#
loop_
_entity.id
_entity.type
_entity.pdbx_description
1 polymer ?
#
loop_
_entity_poly.entity_id
_entity_poly.type
_entity_poly.pdbx_seq_one_letter_code
_entity_poly.pdbx_strand_id
1 'polypeptide(L)'
;MDCRLRSEEDGYALLTREDWRISLLQLQDDQPRDRSAISLAIEVEDLELVQRYVREYLTEPAEPIEKSDEGFLQWTIADPDGNRIKLFQFVH
;
A
#
# COMPACT_ATOMS: atom_id res chain seq x y z
N MET A 1 -9.21 15.26 -2.43
CA MET A 1 -8.24 14.31 -3.02
C MET A 1 -8.94 13.63 -4.19
N ASP A 2 -8.66 14.03 -5.42
CA ASP A 2 -9.26 13.42 -6.62
C ASP A 2 -8.30 12.37 -7.18
N CYS A 3 -8.32 11.17 -6.61
CA CYS A 3 -7.75 10.01 -7.29
C CYS A 3 -8.73 9.60 -8.40
N ARG A 4 -8.28 9.60 -9.66
CA ARG A 4 -9.15 9.29 -10.81
C ARG A 4 -8.78 7.92 -11.35
N LEU A 5 -9.75 6.99 -11.37
CA LEU A 5 -9.68 5.79 -12.18
C LEU A 5 -9.64 6.23 -13.65
N ARG A 6 -8.51 6.00 -14.32
CA ARG A 6 -8.29 6.53 -15.68
C ARG A 6 -8.72 5.54 -16.76
N SER A 7 -8.59 4.25 -16.49
CA SER A 7 -8.93 3.17 -17.41
C SER A 7 -9.27 1.92 -16.59
N GLU A 8 -10.31 1.22 -17.04
CA GLU A 8 -10.69 -0.12 -16.60
C GLU A 8 -10.88 -0.93 -17.89
N GLU A 9 -9.96 -1.85 -18.14
CA GLU A 9 -10.02 -2.82 -19.24
C GLU A 9 -10.03 -4.23 -18.61
N ASP A 10 -10.42 -5.26 -19.36
CA ASP A 10 -10.48 -6.62 -18.81
C ASP A 10 -9.15 -7.02 -18.15
N GLY A 11 -9.19 -7.19 -16.82
CA GLY A 11 -8.02 -7.54 -16.02
C GLY A 11 -7.00 -6.42 -15.77
N TYR A 12 -7.33 -5.16 -16.05
CA TYR A 12 -6.44 -4.01 -15.82
C TYR A 12 -7.18 -2.79 -15.29
N ALA A 13 -6.62 -2.16 -14.25
CA ALA A 13 -7.06 -0.85 -13.79
C ALA A 13 -5.86 0.09 -13.57
N LEU A 14 -6.04 1.38 -13.90
CA LEU A 14 -5.03 2.41 -13.69
C LEU A 14 -5.53 3.52 -12.77
N LEU A 15 -4.91 3.62 -11.59
CA LEU A 15 -5.08 4.73 -10.66
C LEU A 15 -4.02 5.79 -10.93
N THR A 16 -4.44 7.05 -11.03
CA THR A 16 -3.51 8.16 -11.31
C THR A 16 -3.75 9.38 -10.45
N ARG A 17 -2.65 10.06 -10.12
CA ARG A 17 -2.58 11.45 -9.65
C ARG A 17 -1.52 12.19 -10.47
N GLU A 18 -1.34 13.49 -10.26
CA GLU A 18 -0.36 14.31 -10.99
C GLU A 18 1.07 13.76 -10.94
N ASP A 19 1.44 13.14 -9.82
CA ASP A 19 2.79 12.73 -9.45
C ASP A 19 3.01 11.21 -9.44
N TRP A 20 1.95 10.40 -9.50
CA TRP A 20 2.06 8.95 -9.43
C TRP A 20 1.01 8.20 -10.26
N ARG A 21 1.35 6.95 -10.59
CA ARG A 21 0.46 6.00 -11.28
C ARG A 21 0.60 4.62 -10.67
N ILE A 22 -0.52 3.97 -10.34
CA ILE A 22 -0.56 2.59 -9.86
C ILE A 22 -1.37 1.77 -10.86
N SER A 23 -0.73 0.76 -11.46
CA SER A 23 -1.38 -0.22 -12.31
C SER A 23 -1.76 -1.43 -11.49
N LEU A 24 -3.03 -1.82 -11.53
CA LEU A 24 -3.56 -3.04 -10.95
C LEU A 24 -3.77 -4.03 -12.09
N LEU A 25 -3.22 -5.23 -11.95
CA LEU A 25 -3.30 -6.29 -12.94
C LEU A 25 -3.99 -7.48 -12.31
N GLN A 26 -5.00 -8.03 -13.00
CA GLN A 26 -5.59 -9.29 -12.62
C GLN A 26 -4.54 -10.39 -12.76
N LEU A 27 -4.31 -11.09 -11.66
CA LEU A 27 -3.43 -12.24 -11.66
C LEU A 27 -4.12 -13.43 -12.33
N GLN A 28 -3.34 -14.15 -13.14
CA GLN A 28 -3.74 -15.44 -13.68
C GLN A 28 -3.44 -16.50 -12.60
N ASP A 29 -4.40 -17.39 -12.34
CA ASP A 29 -4.51 -18.31 -11.17
C ASP A 29 -3.28 -19.21 -10.87
N ASP A 30 -2.29 -19.30 -11.76
CA ASP A 30 -1.31 -20.40 -11.76
C ASP A 30 0.01 -20.13 -11.01
N GLN A 31 0.16 -19.03 -10.24
CA GLN A 31 1.40 -18.78 -9.50
C GLN A 31 1.19 -18.62 -7.99
N PRO A 32 1.92 -19.39 -7.15
CA PRO A 32 1.90 -19.18 -5.71
C PRO A 32 2.44 -17.79 -5.39
N ARG A 33 1.62 -16.97 -4.72
CA ARG A 33 2.03 -15.65 -4.23
C ARG A 33 3.06 -15.82 -3.12
N ASP A 34 4.29 -15.36 -3.34
CA ASP A 34 5.25 -15.17 -2.26
C ASP A 34 4.81 -13.98 -1.39
N ARG A 35 4.17 -14.28 -0.27
CA ARG A 35 3.67 -13.29 0.69
C ARG A 35 4.75 -12.80 1.67
N SER A 36 6.00 -13.26 1.51
CA SER A 36 7.09 -12.88 2.43
C SER A 36 7.67 -11.49 2.12
N ALA A 37 7.67 -11.07 0.85
CA ALA A 37 8.24 -9.80 0.43
C ALA A 37 7.27 -8.61 0.56
N ILE A 38 7.82 -7.41 0.70
CA ILE A 38 7.05 -6.16 0.56
C ILE A 38 6.76 -5.94 -0.92
N SER A 39 5.49 -5.84 -1.27
CA SER A 39 5.01 -5.66 -2.65
C SER A 39 5.13 -4.20 -3.11
N LEU A 40 4.91 -3.26 -2.19
CA LEU A 40 4.96 -1.82 -2.44
C LEU A 40 5.42 -1.08 -1.19
N ALA A 41 6.31 -0.11 -1.35
CA ALA A 41 6.72 0.79 -0.27
C ALA A 41 6.39 2.24 -0.66
N ILE A 42 5.72 2.97 0.24
CA ILE A 42 5.30 4.35 0.04
C ILE A 42 5.83 5.18 1.21
N GLU A 43 6.64 6.19 0.88
CA GLU A 43 7.00 7.22 1.83
C GLU A 43 5.82 8.17 2.04
N VAL A 44 5.52 8.50 3.29
CA VAL A 44 4.45 9.41 3.66
C VAL A 44 4.98 10.49 4.60
N GLU A 45 4.40 11.68 4.52
CA GLU A 45 4.80 12.82 5.35
C GLU A 45 4.40 12.65 6.82
N ASP A 46 3.23 12.06 7.08
CA ASP A 46 2.69 11.81 8.42
C ASP A 46 2.04 10.43 8.49
N LEU A 47 2.77 9.47 9.05
CA LEU A 47 2.35 8.07 9.13
C LEU A 47 1.18 7.87 10.10
N GLU A 48 1.11 8.62 11.20
CA GLU A 48 0.00 8.50 12.15
C GLU A 48 -1.31 9.02 11.55
N LEU A 49 -1.24 10.13 10.80
CA LEU A 49 -2.39 10.67 10.09
C LEU A 49 -2.89 9.69 9.03
N VAL A 50 -1.97 9.13 8.23
CA VAL A 50 -2.32 8.11 7.23
C VAL A 50 -2.94 6.89 7.92
N GLN A 51 -2.38 6.42 9.03
CA GLN A 51 -2.94 5.30 9.79
C GLN A 51 -4.39 5.57 10.20
N ARG A 52 -4.70 6.77 10.70
CA ARG A 52 -6.08 7.12 11.07
C ARG A 52 -7.06 7.04 9.91
N TYR A 53 -6.67 7.52 8.72
CA TYR A 53 -7.53 7.48 7.53
C TYR A 53 -7.67 6.07 6.95
N VAL A 54 -6.60 5.28 6.96
CA VAL A 54 -6.58 3.95 6.34
C VAL A 54 -7.26 2.89 7.21
N ARG A 55 -7.25 3.05 8.54
CA ARG A 55 -7.72 2.02 9.49
C ARG A 55 -9.14 1.52 9.22
N GLU A 56 -10.03 2.39 8.77
CA GLU A 56 -11.44 2.06 8.49
C GLU A 56 -11.61 1.22 7.20
N TYR A 57 -10.60 1.17 6.35
CA TYR A 57 -10.61 0.43 5.08
C TYR A 57 -9.84 -0.89 5.15
N LEU A 58 -9.20 -1.19 6.28
CA LEU A 58 -8.45 -2.44 6.45
C LEU A 58 -9.40 -3.63 6.60
N THR A 59 -9.15 -4.68 5.83
CA THR A 59 -9.89 -5.94 5.89
C THR A 59 -9.38 -6.89 6.98
N GLU A 60 -8.15 -6.69 7.43
CA GLU A 60 -7.51 -7.48 8.48
C GLU A 60 -6.86 -6.56 9.54
N PRO A 61 -6.71 -7.03 10.79
CA PRO A 61 -5.95 -6.29 11.78
C PRO A 61 -4.51 -6.05 11.30
N ALA A 62 -4.09 -4.78 11.25
CA ALA A 62 -2.71 -4.42 10.97
C ALA A 62 -1.87 -4.39 12.25
N GLU A 63 -0.58 -4.70 12.11
CA GLU A 63 0.44 -4.50 13.14
C GLU A 63 0.53 -3.01 13.54
N PRO A 64 1.07 -2.67 14.72
CA PRO A 64 1.26 -1.27 15.09
C PRO A 64 2.30 -0.57 14.20
N ILE A 65 2.37 0.77 14.29
CA ILE A 65 3.51 1.51 13.76
C ILE A 65 4.73 1.16 14.60
N GLU A 66 5.84 0.87 13.92
CA GLU A 66 7.11 0.51 14.53
C GLU A 66 8.19 1.51 14.15
N LYS A 67 9.22 1.63 14.99
CA LYS A 67 10.46 2.33 14.65
C LYS A 67 11.46 1.30 14.11
N SER A 68 11.98 1.52 12.91
CA SER A 68 12.99 0.66 12.31
C SER A 68 14.37 0.84 12.98
N ASP A 69 15.25 -0.14 12.75
CA ASP A 69 16.64 -0.08 13.24
C ASP A 69 17.42 1.10 12.64
N GLU A 70 17.01 1.57 11.46
CA GLU A 70 17.57 2.73 10.77
C GLU A 70 16.95 4.06 11.23
N GLY A 71 16.02 4.03 12.20
CA GLY A 71 15.50 5.19 12.89
C GLY A 71 14.26 5.85 12.29
N PHE A 72 13.69 5.30 11.21
CA PHE A 72 12.44 5.79 10.61
C PHE A 72 11.20 5.09 11.18
N LEU A 73 10.01 5.67 11.01
CA LEU A 73 8.75 5.02 11.36
C LEU A 73 8.24 4.19 10.18
N GLN A 74 7.68 3.02 10.45
CA GLN A 74 7.10 2.14 9.44
C GLN A 74 5.82 1.47 9.92
N TRP A 75 4.96 1.15 8.97
CA TRP A 75 3.72 0.43 9.19
C TRP A 75 3.44 -0.46 7.99
N THR A 76 3.24 -1.75 8.21
CA THR A 76 2.95 -2.70 7.13
C THR A 76 1.50 -3.13 7.21
N ILE A 77 0.80 -3.04 6.08
CA ILE A 77 -0.59 -3.47 5.91
C ILE A 77 -0.68 -4.50 4.78
N ALA A 78 -1.75 -5.29 4.79
CA ALA A 78 -2.11 -6.18 3.70
C ALA A 78 -3.31 -5.60 2.92
N ASP A 79 -3.27 -5.67 1.60
CA ASP A 79 -4.46 -5.42 0.78
C ASP A 79 -5.33 -6.70 0.68
N PRO A 80 -6.53 -6.63 0.09
CA PRO A 80 -7.41 -7.80 -0.06
C PRO A 80 -6.80 -8.95 -0.90
N ASP A 81 -5.79 -8.65 -1.72
CA ASP A 81 -5.03 -9.62 -2.50
C ASP A 81 -3.87 -10.25 -1.69
N GLY A 82 -3.63 -9.77 -0.47
CA GLY A 82 -2.51 -10.19 0.37
C GLY A 82 -1.16 -9.61 -0.07
N ASN A 83 -1.15 -8.55 -0.88
CA ASN A 83 0.04 -7.76 -1.12
C ASN A 83 0.44 -7.03 0.16
N ARG A 84 1.73 -7.05 0.50
CA ARG A 84 2.25 -6.33 1.67
C ARG A 84 2.66 -4.93 1.27
N ILE A 85 1.94 -3.94 1.77
CA ILE A 85 2.20 -2.52 1.51
C ILE A 85 2.88 -1.94 2.75
N LYS A 86 4.11 -1.44 2.58
CA LYS A 86 4.86 -0.74 3.60
C LYS A 86 4.65 0.77 3.46
N LEU A 87 4.11 1.40 4.49
CA LEU A 87 4.07 2.84 4.65
C LEU A 87 5.20 3.24 5.59
N PHE A 88 5.99 4.25 5.24
CA PHE A 88 7.09 4.68 6.09
C PHE A 88 7.30 6.20 6.05
N GLN A 89 7.91 6.72 7.11
CA GLN A 89 8.18 8.15 7.29
C GLN A 89 9.57 8.30 7.91
N PHE A 90 10.44 9.10 7.27
CA PHE A 90 11.70 9.50 7.91
C PHE A 90 11.42 10.48 9.05
N VAL A 91 12.02 10.21 10.21
CA VAL A 91 11.94 11.10 11.38
C VAL A 91 13.20 11.95 11.38
N HIS A 92 13.07 13.21 11.00
CA HIS A 92 14.15 14.21 11.09
C HIS A 92 14.22 14.85 12.47
#